data_AF-A0A919P646-F1
#
_entry.id   AF-A0A919P646-F1
#
_cell.length_a   1.000
_cell.length_b   1.000
_cell.length_c   1.000
_cell.angle_alpha   90.00
_cell.angle_beta   90.00
_cell.angle_gamma   90.00
#
_symmetry.space_group_name_H-M   'P 1'
#
loop_
_entity.id
_entity.type
_entity.pdbx_description
1 polymer ?
#
loop_
_entity_poly.entity_id
_entity_poly.type
_entity_poly.pdbx_seq_one_letter_code
_entity_poly.pdbx_strand_id
1 'polypeptide(L)'
;MSRRGTCAALVAVALAAAFAGRQGGGAMSQDAAAQLASTQLVGISLSSSAGPHTRADGEDLTHRLTSAGFGVRTDYAGDDPGTQVAQVRAMLDDGADALVVRAVDDAVLGEVLAMARLADVPVVTRDADGPAEQTVASVRSLLGAPAGGHA
;
A
#
# COMPACT_ATOMS: atom_id res chain seq x y z
N MET A 1 29.67 -16.93 42.75
CA MET A 1 28.53 -16.79 43.70
C MET A 1 27.62 -15.73 43.10
N SER A 2 26.36 -15.89 42.70
CA SER A 2 25.31 -16.88 42.89
C SER A 2 24.27 -16.67 41.75
N ARG A 3 23.91 -17.73 41.01
CA ARG A 3 22.58 -18.40 40.95
C ARG A 3 21.55 -17.82 39.95
N ARG A 4 21.48 -18.49 38.78
CA ARG A 4 20.32 -19.06 38.03
C ARG A 4 18.90 -18.54 38.32
N GLY A 5 18.12 -18.27 37.25
CA GLY A 5 16.65 -18.32 37.26
C GLY A 5 16.00 -17.95 35.91
N THR A 6 15.50 -18.94 35.18
CA THR A 6 14.80 -18.88 33.89
C THR A 6 13.30 -18.55 34.02
N CYS A 7 12.72 -17.99 32.94
CA CYS A 7 11.34 -18.09 32.44
C CYS A 7 10.13 -17.72 33.33
N ALA A 8 9.30 -16.76 32.89
CA ALA A 8 7.85 -16.92 32.72
C ALA A 8 7.22 -15.67 32.06
N ALA A 9 6.57 -15.89 30.92
CA ALA A 9 5.69 -14.93 30.26
C ALA A 9 4.46 -14.60 31.13
N LEU A 10 3.92 -13.39 30.98
CA LEU A 10 2.48 -13.10 31.11
C LEU A 10 2.19 -11.75 30.42
N VAL A 11 1.76 -11.85 29.16
CA VAL A 11 1.16 -10.75 28.39
C VAL A 11 -0.26 -10.54 28.92
N ALA A 12 -0.55 -9.34 29.43
CA ALA A 12 -1.90 -8.93 29.79
C ALA A 12 -2.48 -8.08 28.64
N VAL A 13 -3.26 -8.72 27.76
CA VAL A 13 -4.13 -8.04 26.78
C VAL A 13 -5.34 -7.48 27.55
N ALA A 14 -5.44 -6.15 27.61
CA ALA A 14 -6.62 -5.46 28.10
C ALA A 14 -7.59 -5.22 26.93
N LEU A 15 -8.69 -5.97 26.94
CA LEU A 15 -9.83 -5.83 26.02
C LEU A 15 -10.80 -4.80 26.62
N ALA A 16 -11.14 -3.75 25.88
CA ALA A 16 -12.32 -2.92 26.15
C ALA A 16 -12.99 -2.54 24.82
N ALA A 17 -14.08 -3.24 24.52
CA ALA A 17 -14.96 -3.00 23.39
C ALA A 17 -15.97 -1.90 23.71
N ALA A 18 -16.26 -1.01 22.75
CA ALA A 18 -17.60 -0.44 22.53
C ALA A 18 -17.64 0.47 21.29
N PHE A 19 -17.87 -0.11 20.11
CA PHE A 19 -18.79 0.52 19.14
C PHE A 19 -19.50 -0.59 18.36
N ALA A 20 -20.73 -0.88 18.78
CA ALA A 20 -21.63 -1.81 18.12
C ALA A 20 -22.26 -1.11 16.91
N GLY A 21 -21.88 -1.54 15.71
CA GLY A 21 -22.40 -1.01 14.45
C GLY A 21 -22.16 -1.95 13.27
N ARG A 22 -22.99 -2.98 13.16
CA ARG A 22 -23.55 -3.51 11.90
C ARG A 22 -22.58 -3.98 10.79
N GLN A 23 -22.58 -5.32 10.64
CA GLN A 23 -22.40 -6.12 9.41
C GLN A 23 -20.98 -6.43 8.91
N GLY A 24 -20.64 -7.72 9.00
CA GLY A 24 -19.80 -8.40 8.01
C GLY A 24 -18.29 -8.36 8.23
N GLY A 25 -17.81 -8.28 9.47
CA GLY A 25 -16.38 -8.41 9.77
C GLY A 25 -15.96 -9.88 9.80
N GLY A 26 -15.53 -10.43 8.67
CA GLY A 26 -14.69 -11.63 8.69
C GLY A 26 -13.47 -11.30 9.55
N ALA A 27 -13.25 -12.06 10.62
CA ALA A 27 -12.06 -11.94 11.45
C ALA A 27 -10.84 -12.24 10.57
N MET A 28 -10.21 -11.19 10.05
CA MET A 28 -8.92 -11.31 9.40
C MET A 28 -7.94 -11.79 10.47
N SER A 29 -7.47 -13.03 10.33
CA SER A 29 -6.53 -13.65 11.25
C SER A 29 -5.36 -12.69 11.52
N GLN A 30 -4.94 -12.62 12.79
CA GLN A 30 -3.84 -11.75 13.24
C GLN A 30 -2.54 -12.01 12.44
N ASP A 31 -2.38 -13.23 11.92
CA ASP A 31 -1.32 -13.65 10.99
C ASP A 31 -1.39 -13.00 9.59
N ALA A 32 -2.57 -12.63 9.10
CA ALA A 32 -2.72 -11.93 7.82
C ALA A 32 -2.41 -10.43 7.97
N ALA A 33 -2.78 -9.84 9.10
CA ALA A 33 -2.37 -8.49 9.45
C ALA A 33 -0.86 -8.40 9.72
N ALA A 34 -0.26 -9.43 10.35
CA ALA A 34 1.18 -9.52 10.55
C ALA A 34 1.97 -9.79 9.26
N GLN A 35 1.39 -10.53 8.30
CA GLN A 35 1.99 -10.70 6.97
C GLN A 35 1.94 -9.42 6.14
N LEU A 36 0.85 -8.63 6.21
CA LEU A 36 0.83 -7.27 5.64
C LEU A 36 1.83 -6.34 6.34
N ALA A 37 2.02 -6.49 7.65
CA ALA A 37 3.04 -5.73 8.39
C ALA A 37 4.48 -6.15 8.08
N SER A 38 4.68 -7.27 7.37
CA SER A 38 6.00 -7.79 6.97
C SER A 38 6.27 -7.63 5.48
N THR A 39 5.26 -7.28 4.67
CA THR A 39 5.40 -7.01 3.24
C THR A 39 5.30 -5.52 2.99
N GLN A 40 6.22 -5.00 2.18
CA GLN A 40 6.20 -3.58 1.84
C GLN A 40 4.92 -3.26 1.05
N LEU A 41 4.18 -2.25 1.48
CA LEU A 41 2.91 -1.84 0.91
C LEU A 41 3.14 -0.82 -0.21
N VAL A 42 2.60 -1.10 -1.40
CA VAL A 42 2.61 -0.21 -2.56
C VAL A 42 1.19 0.31 -2.79
N GLY A 43 1.00 1.62 -2.61
CA GLY A 43 -0.25 2.30 -2.94
C GLY A 43 -0.28 2.74 -4.40
N ILE A 44 -1.32 2.35 -5.14
CA ILE A 44 -1.49 2.67 -6.56
C ILE A 44 -2.75 3.52 -6.72
N SER A 45 -2.60 4.78 -7.10
CA SER A 45 -3.71 5.67 -7.42
C SER A 45 -3.71 6.03 -8.91
N LEU A 46 -4.72 5.54 -9.63
CA LEU A 46 -4.87 5.75 -11.06
C LEU A 46 -5.97 6.79 -11.34
N SER A 47 -5.72 7.70 -12.29
CA SER A 47 -6.67 8.75 -12.69
C SER A 47 -8.06 8.19 -13.03
N SER A 48 -8.15 7.27 -13.99
CA SER A 48 -9.43 6.71 -14.45
C SER A 48 -9.42 5.18 -14.55
N SER A 49 -10.59 4.57 -14.35
CA SER A 49 -10.88 3.18 -14.75
C SER A 49 -11.77 3.12 -16.01
N ALA A 50 -11.97 4.25 -16.69
CA ALA A 50 -12.86 4.33 -17.84
C ALA A 50 -12.22 3.63 -19.06
N GLY A 51 -12.61 2.38 -19.25
CA GLY A 51 -12.23 1.57 -20.41
C GLY A 51 -11.72 0.18 -20.01
N PRO A 52 -12.00 -0.85 -20.82
CA PRO A 52 -11.53 -2.21 -20.54
C PRO A 52 -10.00 -2.30 -20.55
N HIS A 53 -9.32 -1.57 -21.44
CA HIS A 53 -7.86 -1.52 -21.52
C HIS A 53 -7.26 -0.93 -20.24
N THR A 54 -7.68 0.27 -19.85
CA THR A 54 -7.18 0.96 -18.66
C THR A 54 -7.36 0.18 -17.36
N ARG A 55 -8.46 -0.58 -17.24
CA ARG A 55 -8.70 -1.46 -16.09
C ARG A 55 -7.78 -2.67 -16.13
N ALA A 56 -7.62 -3.30 -17.29
CA ALA A 56 -6.70 -4.42 -17.47
C ALA A 56 -5.25 -4.01 -17.16
N ASP A 57 -4.82 -2.81 -17.55
CA ASP A 57 -3.49 -2.27 -17.21
C ASP A 57 -3.30 -2.10 -15.69
N GLY A 58 -4.32 -1.60 -14.99
CA GLY A 58 -4.28 -1.46 -13.53
C GLY A 58 -4.28 -2.82 -12.81
N GLU A 59 -5.07 -3.77 -13.30
CA GLU A 59 -5.12 -5.15 -12.79
C GLU A 59 -3.80 -5.89 -13.03
N ASP A 60 -3.21 -5.77 -14.23
CA ASP A 60 -1.91 -6.36 -14.55
C ASP A 60 -0.80 -5.77 -13.67
N LEU A 61 -0.76 -4.44 -13.52
CA LEU A 61 0.20 -3.80 -12.62
C LEU A 61 0.06 -4.32 -11.18
N THR A 62 -1.18 -4.39 -10.69
CA THR A 62 -1.49 -4.91 -9.34
C THR A 62 -1.00 -6.35 -9.22
N HIS A 63 -1.35 -7.22 -10.17
CA HIS A 63 -0.95 -8.63 -10.18
C HIS A 63 0.56 -8.81 -10.21
N ARG A 64 1.28 -8.01 -11.01
CA ARG A 64 2.74 -8.09 -11.14
C ARG A 64 3.46 -7.62 -9.86
N LEU A 65 2.94 -6.61 -9.18
CA LEU A 65 3.48 -6.16 -7.89
C LEU A 65 3.21 -7.19 -6.78
N THR A 66 1.99 -7.73 -6.72
CA THR A 66 1.65 -8.81 -5.77
C THR A 66 2.50 -10.05 -6.01
N SER A 67 2.71 -10.44 -7.28
CA SER A 67 3.57 -11.57 -7.66
C SER A 67 5.05 -11.32 -7.32
N ALA A 68 5.48 -10.05 -7.32
CA ALA A 68 6.81 -9.67 -6.84
C ALA A 68 6.94 -9.66 -5.30
N GLY A 69 5.87 -9.96 -4.55
CA GLY A 69 5.86 -10.09 -3.10
C GLY A 69 5.48 -8.84 -2.33
N PHE A 70 4.97 -7.80 -3.00
CA PHE A 70 4.51 -6.57 -2.35
C PHE A 70 3.04 -6.69 -1.91
N GLY A 71 2.70 -6.03 -0.80
CA GLY A 71 1.30 -5.69 -0.53
C GLY A 71 0.87 -4.59 -1.51
N VAL A 72 -0.33 -4.70 -2.09
CA VAL A 72 -0.79 -3.71 -3.08
C VAL A 72 -2.19 -3.22 -2.72
N ARG A 73 -2.34 -1.89 -2.67
CA ARG A 73 -3.63 -1.21 -2.59
C ARG A 73 -3.83 -0.41 -3.87
N THR A 74 -4.86 -0.73 -4.65
CA THR A 74 -5.15 -0.03 -5.91
C THR A 74 -6.48 0.69 -5.84
N ASP A 75 -6.46 2.00 -6.06
CA ASP A 75 -7.64 2.86 -6.12
C ASP A 75 -7.70 3.63 -7.45
N TYR A 76 -8.91 3.95 -7.88
CA TYR A 76 -9.18 4.71 -9.10
C TYR A 76 -9.92 6.01 -8.76
N ALA A 77 -9.42 7.15 -9.24
CA ALA A 77 -9.95 8.46 -8.90
C ALA A 77 -11.15 8.90 -9.76
N GLY A 78 -11.43 8.21 -10.87
CA GLY A 78 -12.54 8.53 -11.75
C GLY A 78 -12.43 9.91 -12.40
N ASP A 79 -11.20 10.34 -12.73
CA ASP A 79 -10.88 11.66 -13.27
C ASP A 79 -11.21 12.83 -12.32
N ASP A 80 -11.33 12.55 -11.01
CA ASP A 80 -11.54 13.57 -9.98
C ASP A 80 -10.28 13.81 -9.14
N PRO A 81 -9.65 15.00 -9.23
CA PRO A 81 -8.39 15.26 -8.53
C PRO A 81 -8.58 15.36 -7.00
N GLY A 82 -9.75 15.78 -6.51
CA GLY A 82 -10.04 15.84 -5.07
C GLY A 82 -10.10 14.44 -4.44
N THR A 83 -10.75 13.52 -5.13
CA THR A 83 -10.79 12.09 -4.79
C THR A 83 -9.39 11.50 -4.82
N GLN A 84 -8.59 11.84 -5.83
CA GLN A 84 -7.23 11.34 -5.92
C GLN A 84 -6.35 11.80 -4.75
N VAL A 85 -6.46 13.07 -4.33
CA VAL A 85 -5.76 13.57 -3.13
C VAL A 85 -6.18 12.81 -1.87
N ALA A 86 -7.47 12.53 -1.70
CA ALA A 86 -7.97 11.77 -0.55
C ALA A 86 -7.44 10.32 -0.55
N GLN A 87 -7.37 9.67 -1.72
CA GLN A 87 -6.81 8.33 -1.87
C GLN A 87 -5.34 8.28 -1.48
N VAL A 88 -4.53 9.22 -2.00
CA VAL A 88 -3.09 9.29 -1.66
C VAL A 88 -2.90 9.54 -0.16
N ARG A 89 -3.69 10.42 0.46
CA ARG A 89 -3.65 10.63 1.92
C ARG A 89 -3.97 9.36 2.69
N ALA A 90 -4.99 8.62 2.28
CA ALA A 90 -5.34 7.36 2.92
C ALA A 90 -4.24 6.31 2.75
N MET A 91 -3.56 6.24 1.60
CA MET A 91 -2.43 5.32 1.39
C MET A 91 -1.24 5.65 2.28
N LEU A 92 -0.97 6.95 2.51
CA LEU A 92 0.05 7.39 3.44
C LEU A 92 -0.31 7.03 4.90
N ASP A 93 -1.57 7.19 5.29
CA ASP A 93 -2.08 6.83 6.63
C ASP A 93 -2.01 5.30 6.87
N ASP A 94 -2.30 4.51 5.83
CA ASP A 94 -2.16 3.04 5.84
C ASP A 94 -0.69 2.58 5.90
N GLY A 95 0.27 3.48 5.78
CA GLY A 95 1.70 3.17 5.84
C GLY A 95 2.28 2.63 4.53
N ALA A 96 1.84 3.13 3.37
CA ALA A 96 2.45 2.76 2.09
C ALA A 96 3.95 3.09 2.06
N ASP A 97 4.79 2.08 1.76
CA ASP A 97 6.23 2.22 1.56
C ASP A 97 6.57 2.87 0.22
N ALA A 98 5.71 2.74 -0.79
CA ALA A 98 5.83 3.47 -2.04
C ALA A 98 4.46 3.82 -2.63
N LEU A 99 4.42 4.89 -3.43
CA LEU A 99 3.24 5.31 -4.16
C LEU A 99 3.48 5.24 -5.67
N VAL A 100 2.53 4.67 -6.41
CA VAL A 100 2.45 4.74 -7.87
C VAL A 100 1.25 5.62 -8.22
N VAL A 101 1.50 6.73 -8.89
CA VAL A 101 0.44 7.72 -9.17
C VAL A 101 0.40 8.04 -10.67
N ARG A 102 -0.78 7.88 -11.27
CA ARG A 102 -1.11 8.49 -12.56
C ARG A 102 -2.00 9.70 -12.27
N ALA A 103 -1.40 10.88 -12.22
CA ALA A 103 -2.09 12.10 -11.81
C ALA A 103 -3.24 12.45 -12.76
N VAL A 104 -4.37 12.88 -12.19
CA VAL A 104 -5.42 13.59 -12.92
C VAL A 104 -4.96 15.03 -13.21
N ASP A 105 -4.40 15.69 -12.20
CA ASP A 105 -3.89 17.06 -12.27
C ASP A 105 -2.66 17.22 -11.36
N ASP A 106 -1.49 17.37 -11.96
CA ASP A 106 -0.22 17.49 -11.23
C ASP A 106 -0.15 18.72 -10.31
N ALA A 107 -0.83 19.81 -10.65
CA ALA A 107 -0.83 21.02 -9.84
C ALA A 107 -1.63 20.81 -8.54
N VAL A 108 -2.75 20.10 -8.61
CA VAL A 108 -3.58 19.78 -7.45
C VAL A 108 -2.92 18.73 -6.55
N LEU A 109 -2.24 17.74 -7.13
CA LEU A 109 -1.58 16.68 -6.37
C LEU A 109 -0.26 17.12 -5.73
N GLY A 110 0.32 18.25 -6.14
CA GLY A 110 1.65 18.69 -5.70
C GLY A 110 1.85 18.71 -4.18
N GLU A 111 0.87 19.21 -3.42
CA GLU A 111 0.97 19.28 -1.96
C GLU A 111 0.99 17.89 -1.31
N VAL A 112 0.07 16.99 -1.71
CA VAL A 112 0.00 15.65 -1.11
C VAL A 112 1.21 14.80 -1.51
N LEU A 113 1.73 14.96 -2.73
CA LEU A 113 2.96 14.29 -3.15
C LEU A 113 4.20 14.83 -2.43
N ALA A 114 4.21 16.12 -2.08
CA ALA A 114 5.26 16.68 -1.23
C ALA A 114 5.20 16.08 0.19
N MET A 115 4.00 15.86 0.76
CA MET A 115 3.87 15.18 2.05
C MET A 115 4.40 13.74 2.00
N ALA A 116 4.13 13.00 0.93
CA ALA A 116 4.70 11.66 0.75
C ALA A 116 6.24 11.68 0.80
N ARG A 117 6.87 12.62 0.09
CA ARG A 117 8.33 12.79 0.11
C ARG A 117 8.87 13.15 1.50
N LEU A 118 8.15 13.98 2.25
CA LEU A 118 8.53 14.34 3.62
C LEU A 118 8.41 13.16 4.59
N ALA A 119 7.52 12.20 4.28
CA ALA A 119 7.38 10.94 5.01
C ALA A 119 8.36 9.85 4.54
N ASP A 120 9.34 10.18 3.68
CA ASP A 120 10.27 9.25 3.05
C ASP A 120 9.61 8.18 2.17
N VAL A 121 8.38 8.44 1.70
CA VAL A 121 7.63 7.56 0.80
C VAL A 121 7.91 7.97 -0.65
N PRO A 122 8.68 7.17 -1.42
CA PRO A 122 8.95 7.46 -2.82
C PRO A 122 7.67 7.42 -3.67
N VAL A 123 7.56 8.37 -4.60
CA VAL A 123 6.46 8.47 -5.55
C VAL A 123 6.97 8.16 -6.96
N VAL A 124 6.40 7.13 -7.58
CA VAL A 124 6.59 6.75 -8.98
C VAL A 124 5.43 7.31 -9.79
N THR A 125 5.71 8.30 -10.63
CA THR A 125 4.73 8.77 -11.60
C THR A 125 4.59 7.75 -12.73
N ARG A 126 3.35 7.49 -13.14
CA ARG A 126 3.05 6.59 -14.24
C ARG A 126 2.28 7.32 -15.34
N ASP A 127 2.77 7.20 -16.57
CA ASP A 127 2.06 7.66 -17.76
C ASP A 127 0.90 6.74 -18.14
N ALA A 128 -0.10 7.31 -18.84
CA ALA A 128 -1.26 6.56 -19.31
C ALA A 128 -0.91 5.42 -20.28
N ASP A 129 0.18 5.57 -21.04
CA ASP A 129 0.62 4.65 -22.11
C ASP A 129 1.86 3.80 -21.71
N GLY A 130 2.41 4.03 -20.51
CA GLY A 130 3.65 3.38 -20.08
C GLY A 130 3.46 1.89 -19.72
N PRO A 131 4.42 1.01 -20.05
CA PRO A 131 4.32 -0.41 -19.75
C PRO A 131 4.38 -0.66 -18.23
N ALA A 132 3.55 -1.59 -17.74
CA ALA A 132 3.56 -1.96 -16.33
C ALA A 132 4.91 -2.49 -15.85
N GLU A 133 5.71 -3.06 -16.76
CA GLU A 133 7.03 -3.59 -16.44
C GLU A 133 7.97 -2.55 -15.87
N GLN A 134 8.01 -1.36 -16.47
CA GLN A 134 8.89 -0.28 -16.05
C GLN A 134 8.50 0.26 -14.67
N THR A 135 7.20 0.37 -14.39
CA THR A 135 6.72 0.75 -13.06
C THR A 135 7.17 -0.26 -12.00
N VAL A 136 7.03 -1.56 -12.26
CA VAL A 136 7.44 -2.61 -11.31
C VAL A 136 8.95 -2.62 -11.10
N ALA A 137 9.74 -2.45 -12.15
CA ALA A 137 11.19 -2.33 -12.02
C ALA A 137 11.59 -1.13 -11.15
N SER A 138 10.91 0.01 -11.33
CA SER A 138 11.15 1.24 -10.53
C SER A 138 10.82 1.02 -9.06
N VAL A 139 9.65 0.43 -8.77
CA VAL A 139 9.23 0.11 -7.38
C VAL A 139 10.23 -0.85 -6.71
N ARG A 140 10.67 -1.90 -7.42
CA ARG A 140 11.69 -2.84 -6.91
C ARG A 140 13.05 -2.17 -6.68
N SER A 141 13.43 -1.23 -7.51
CA SER A 141 14.69 -0.48 -7.34
C SER A 141 14.64 0.45 -6.13
N LEU A 142 13.46 0.96 -5.79
CA LEU A 142 13.27 1.89 -4.67
C LEU A 142 13.14 1.14 -3.33
N LEU A 143 12.32 0.09 -3.31
CA LEU A 143 12.00 -0.66 -2.09
C LEU A 143 12.94 -1.83 -1.82
N GLY A 144 13.71 -2.26 -2.82
CA GLY A 144 14.39 -3.56 -2.79
C GLY A 144 13.43 -4.71 -3.10
N ALA A 145 13.96 -5.94 -3.08
CA ALA A 145 13.10 -7.12 -3.12
C ALA A 145 12.54 -7.36 -1.70
N PRO A 146 11.24 -7.62 -1.55
CA PRO A 146 10.67 -7.92 -0.24
C PRO A 146 11.37 -9.17 0.31
N ALA A 147 11.70 -9.17 1.61
CA ALA A 147 12.51 -10.20 2.27
C ALA A 147 11.91 -11.63 2.23
N GLY A 148 10.73 -11.81 1.63
CA GLY A 148 9.98 -13.07 1.52
C GLY A 148 9.87 -13.65 0.10
N GLY A 149 10.73 -13.27 -0.85
CA GLY A 149 10.80 -13.94 -2.15
C GLY A 149 11.17 -15.41 -2.01
N HIS A 150 10.21 -16.30 -2.30
CA HIS A 150 10.34 -17.76 -2.24
C HIS A 150 11.67 -18.27 -2.84
N ALA A 151 12.45 -18.95 -2.01
CA ALA A 151 13.41 -19.97 -2.45
C ALA A 151 12.69 -21.29 -2.72
#